data_AF-A0A849UC93-F1
#
_entry.id   AF-A0A849UC93-F1
#
_cell.length_a   1.000
_cell.length_b   1.000
_cell.length_c   1.000
_cell.angle_alpha   90.00
_cell.angle_beta   90.00
_cell.angle_gamma   90.00
#
_symmetry.space_group_name_H-M   'P 1'
#
loop_
_entity.id
_entity.type
_entity.pdbx_description
1 polymer ?
#
loop_
_entity_poly.entity_id
_entity_poly.type
_entity_poly.pdbx_seq_one_letter_code
_entity_poly.pdbx_strand_id
1 'polypeptide(L)'
;MEHGFFTHIIESALNYVSSMPKGELIWLAIGLLGQTLFMMRFIVQWIHSERHQESLIPLSFWYFSLIGGLTVLAYGFHKAEPVIILGQLPGTFVYARNLILIKRSGNR
;
A
#
# COMPACT_ATOMS: atom_id res chain seq x y z
N MET A 1 32.50 -13.07 -2.71
CA MET A 1 31.09 -13.38 -3.04
C MET A 1 30.38 -12.05 -3.08
N GLU A 2 29.87 -11.63 -4.24
CA GLU A 2 29.17 -10.35 -4.36
C GLU A 2 27.99 -10.33 -3.38
N HIS A 3 27.95 -9.36 -2.47
CA HIS A 3 26.79 -9.13 -1.63
C HIS A 3 25.63 -8.75 -2.56
N GLY A 4 24.64 -9.64 -2.67
CA GLY A 4 23.51 -9.44 -3.58
C GLY A 4 22.66 -8.24 -3.20
N PHE A 5 21.94 -7.67 -4.17
CA PHE A 5 20.99 -6.57 -3.96
C PHE A 5 20.04 -6.80 -2.77
N PHE A 6 19.53 -8.03 -2.61
CA PHE A 6 18.66 -8.39 -1.49
C PHE A 6 19.35 -8.31 -0.13
N THR A 7 20.64 -8.68 -0.04
CA THR A 7 21.39 -8.59 1.22
C THR A 7 21.54 -7.13 1.65
N HIS A 8 21.77 -6.22 0.70
CA HIS A 8 21.87 -4.79 1.01
C HIS A 8 20.55 -4.18 1.49
N ILE A 9 19.41 -4.60 0.93
CA ILE A 9 18.10 -4.15 1.42
C ILE A 9 17.88 -4.62 2.86
N ILE A 10 18.15 -5.89 3.14
CA ILE A 10 17.94 -6.47 4.47
C ILE A 10 18.86 -5.77 5.48
N GLU A 11 20.16 -5.63 5.18
CA GLU A 11 21.11 -4.95 6.05
C GLU A 11 20.70 -3.48 6.30
N SER A 12 20.26 -2.77 5.26
CA SER A 12 19.80 -1.38 5.40
C SER A 12 18.56 -1.29 6.29
N ALA A 13 17.61 -2.21 6.14
CA ALA A 13 16.41 -2.27 6.98
C ALA A 13 16.76 -2.61 8.44
N LEU A 14 17.64 -3.57 8.67
CA LEU A 14 18.10 -3.95 10.00
C LEU A 14 18.86 -2.81 10.69
N ASN A 15 19.74 -2.12 9.96
CA ASN A 15 20.47 -0.96 10.46
C ASN A 15 19.53 0.20 10.80
N TYR A 16 18.53 0.46 9.94
CA TYR A 16 17.50 1.47 10.20
C TYR A 16 16.73 1.17 11.50
N VAL A 17 16.20 -0.05 11.65
CA VAL A 17 15.42 -0.44 12.83
C VAL A 17 16.27 -0.49 14.10
N SER A 18 17.49 -1.03 14.02
CA SER A 18 18.38 -1.14 15.19
C SER A 18 18.90 0.21 15.70
N SER A 19 18.95 1.22 14.83
CA SER A 19 19.34 2.60 15.19
C SER A 19 18.25 3.38 15.94
N MET A 20 17.01 2.88 15.98
CA MET A 20 15.87 3.61 16.53
C MET A 20 15.76 3.52 18.06
N PRO A 21 15.37 4.62 18.73
CA PRO A 21 14.93 4.58 20.12
C PRO A 21 13.70 3.66 20.29
N LYS A 22 13.57 3.01 21.46
CA LYS A 22 12.44 2.11 21.76
C LYS A 22 11.07 2.77 21.56
N GLY A 23 10.94 4.06 21.87
CA GLY A 23 9.69 4.80 21.67
C GLY A 23 9.28 4.90 20.19
N GLU A 24 10.26 5.14 19.31
CA GLU A 24 10.03 5.21 17.86
C GLU A 24 9.67 3.84 17.28
N LEU A 25 10.25 2.76 17.80
CA LEU A 25 9.88 1.39 17.40
C LEU A 25 8.41 1.08 17.71
N ILE A 26 7.88 1.55 18.83
CA ILE A 26 6.47 1.40 19.19
C ILE A 26 5.59 2.16 18.18
N TRP A 27 5.95 3.40 17.84
CA TRP A 27 5.21 4.18 16.84
C TRP A 27 5.30 3.61 15.43
N LEU A 28 6.45 3.06 15.03
CA LEU A 28 6.61 2.33 13.78
C LEU A 28 5.65 1.13 13.73
N ALA A 29 5.59 0.33 14.80
CA ALA A 29 4.68 -0.81 14.88
C ALA A 29 3.21 -0.40 14.84
N ILE A 30 2.83 0.65 15.58
CA ILE A 30 1.47 1.23 15.55
C ILE A 30 1.13 1.71 14.14
N GLY A 31 2.05 2.41 13.48
CA GLY A 31 1.88 2.90 12.12
C GLY A 31 1.65 1.77 11.11
N LEU A 32 2.47 0.71 11.17
CA LEU A 32 2.32 -0.46 10.30
C LEU A 32 1.02 -1.24 10.56
N LEU A 33 0.61 -1.36 11.83
CA LEU A 33 -0.69 -1.95 12.19
C LEU A 33 -1.84 -1.09 11.64
N GLY A 34 -1.75 0.23 11.80
CA GLY A 34 -2.71 1.18 11.25
C GLY A 34 -2.84 1.05 9.72
N GLN A 35 -1.71 0.95 9.00
CA GLN A 35 -1.69 0.72 7.55
C GLN A 35 -2.33 -0.62 7.17
N THR A 36 -2.05 -1.67 7.93
CA THR A 36 -2.66 -3.00 7.71
C THR A 36 -4.18 -2.94 7.87
N LEU A 37 -4.68 -2.28 8.93
CA LEU A 37 -6.12 -2.07 9.13
C LEU A 37 -6.74 -1.18 8.04
N PHE A 38 -6.02 -0.16 7.58
CA PHE A 38 -6.43 0.68 6.45
C PHE A 38 -6.60 -0.15 5.17
N MET A 39 -5.63 -1.04 4.89
CA MET A 39 -5.64 -1.93 3.73
C MET A 39 -6.79 -2.95 3.81
N MET A 40 -7.10 -3.47 5.01
CA MET A 40 -8.18 -4.43 5.21
C MET A 40 -9.54 -3.94 4.71
N ARG A 41 -9.78 -2.62 4.64
CA ARG A 41 -11.03 -2.08 4.06
C ARG A 41 -11.23 -2.47 2.60
N PHE A 42 -10.15 -2.56 1.83
CA PHE A 42 -10.23 -3.01 0.44
C PHE A 42 -10.47 -4.52 0.34
N ILE A 43 -9.88 -5.31 1.24
CA ILE A 43 -10.15 -6.75 1.30
C ILE A 43 -11.60 -7.02 1.67
N VAL A 44 -12.11 -6.35 2.70
CA VAL A 44 -13.52 -6.48 3.13
C VAL A 44 -14.45 -6.04 2.01
N GLN A 45 -14.17 -4.92 1.34
CA GLN A 45 -14.94 -4.46 0.19
C GLN A 45 -14.92 -5.48 -0.96
N TRP A 46 -13.76 -6.06 -1.26
CA TRP A 46 -13.64 -7.07 -2.31
C TRP A 46 -14.48 -8.30 -1.97
N ILE A 47 -14.34 -8.86 -0.77
CA ILE A 47 -15.15 -10.00 -0.31
C ILE A 47 -16.65 -9.67 -0.39
N HIS A 48 -17.04 -8.47 0.01
CA HIS A 48 -18.44 -8.03 -0.07
C HIS A 48 -18.94 -7.94 -1.53
N SER A 49 -18.14 -7.38 -2.44
CA SER A 49 -18.48 -7.26 -3.85
C SER A 49 -18.59 -8.62 -4.54
N GLU A 50 -17.69 -9.56 -4.25
CA GLU A 50 -17.76 -10.92 -4.80
C GLU A 50 -19.02 -11.66 -4.34
N ARG A 51 -19.38 -11.52 -3.06
CA ARG A 51 -20.59 -12.14 -2.50
C ARG A 51 -21.89 -11.61 -3.10
N HIS A 52 -21.93 -10.35 -3.52
CA HIS A 52 -23.13 -9.71 -4.08
C HIS A 52 -23.08 -9.58 -5.61
N GLN A 53 -21.98 -9.95 -6.26
CA GLN A 53 -21.75 -9.80 -7.71
C GLN A 53 -21.94 -8.37 -8.24
N GLU A 54 -21.90 -7.36 -7.36
CA GLU A 54 -22.09 -5.95 -7.71
C GLU A 54 -20.82 -5.14 -7.40
N SER A 55 -20.31 -4.41 -8.38
CA SER A 55 -19.25 -3.41 -8.18
C SER A 55 -19.87 -2.03 -8.05
N LEU A 56 -20.40 -1.73 -6.86
CA LEU A 56 -21.10 -0.48 -6.56
C LEU A 56 -20.17 0.75 -6.46
N ILE A 57 -18.84 0.54 -6.52
CA ILE A 57 -17.86 1.61 -6.34
C ILE A 57 -17.71 2.40 -7.65
N PRO A 58 -17.94 3.73 -7.64
CA PRO A 58 -17.86 4.53 -8.85
C PRO A 58 -16.42 4.60 -9.42
N LEU A 59 -16.29 4.67 -10.74
CA LEU A 59 -15.00 4.82 -11.43
C LEU A 59 -14.15 5.97 -10.88
N SER A 60 -14.79 7.09 -10.54
CA SER A 60 -14.12 8.26 -9.95
C SER A 60 -13.38 7.92 -8.65
N PHE A 61 -13.94 7.06 -7.80
CA PHE A 61 -13.28 6.62 -6.56
C PHE A 61 -11.94 5.95 -6.85
N TRP A 62 -11.88 5.07 -7.86
CA TRP A 62 -10.65 4.37 -8.21
C TRP A 62 -9.59 5.30 -8.80
N TYR A 63 -9.99 6.27 -9.63
CA TYR A 63 -9.05 7.29 -10.15
C TYR A 63 -8.50 8.19 -9.04
N PHE A 64 -9.36 8.70 -8.16
CA PHE A 64 -8.91 9.51 -7.01
C PHE A 64 -8.02 8.69 -6.07
N SER A 65 -8.35 7.42 -5.83
CA SER A 65 -7.53 6.53 -5.01
C SER A 65 -6.16 6.29 -5.63
N LEU A 66 -6.08 6.08 -6.95
CA LEU A 66 -4.81 5.89 -7.65
C LEU A 66 -3.96 7.16 -7.65
N ILE A 67 -4.52 8.31 -8.03
CA ILE A 67 -3.79 9.58 -8.10
C ILE A 67 -3.36 10.04 -6.70
N GLY A 68 -4.27 10.00 -5.74
CA GLY A 68 -3.97 10.33 -4.35
C GLY A 68 -2.94 9.37 -3.76
N GLY A 69 -3.09 8.08 -4.02
CA GLY A 69 -2.14 7.05 -3.57
C GLY A 69 -0.74 7.23 -4.15
N LEU A 70 -0.62 7.53 -5.44
CA LEU A 70 0.67 7.82 -6.07
C LEU A 70 1.30 9.11 -5.52
N THR A 71 0.50 10.14 -5.27
CA THR A 71 0.96 11.40 -4.66
C THR A 71 1.52 11.16 -3.26
N VAL A 72 0.78 10.43 -2.42
CA VAL A 72 1.21 10.08 -1.05
C VAL A 72 2.43 9.18 -1.07
N LEU A 73 2.50 8.23 -2.02
CA LEU A 73 3.65 7.35 -2.18
C LEU A 73 4.90 8.14 -2.60
N ALA A 74 4.78 9.08 -3.54
CA ALA A 74 5.87 9.96 -3.93
C ALA A 74 6.35 10.82 -2.76
N TYR A 75 5.42 11.34 -1.95
CA TYR A 75 5.74 12.05 -0.71
C TYR A 75 6.48 11.15 0.29
N GLY A 76 6.00 9.92 0.51
CA GLY A 76 6.62 8.94 1.39
C GLY A 76 8.05 8.62 0.98
N PHE A 77 8.32 8.43 -0.32
CA PHE A 77 9.68 8.27 -0.84
C PHE A 77 10.54 9.51 -0.62
N HIS A 78 10.00 10.71 -0.88
CA HIS A 78 10.71 11.97 -0.66
C HIS A 78 11.10 12.17 0.82
N LYS A 79 10.25 11.76 1.75
CA LYS A 79 10.52 11.82 3.20
C LYS A 79 11.22 10.59 3.77
N ALA A 80 11.46 9.57 2.94
CA ALA A 80 11.95 8.26 3.38
C ALA A 80 11.13 7.66 4.54
N GLU A 81 9.80 7.82 4.51
CA GLU A 81 8.89 7.36 5.57
C GLU A 81 8.38 5.93 5.31
N PRO A 82 8.88 4.90 6.03
CA PRO A 82 8.59 3.51 5.68
C PRO A 82 7.12 3.12 5.88
N VAL A 83 6.47 3.68 6.91
CA VAL A 83 5.05 3.40 7.20
C VAL A 83 4.18 3.84 6.02
N ILE A 84 4.44 5.01 5.45
CA ILE A 84 3.69 5.50 4.29
C ILE A 84 3.97 4.66 3.06
N ILE A 85 5.24 4.41 2.75
CA ILE A 85 5.64 3.66 1.56
C ILE A 85 5.04 2.25 1.58
N LEU A 86 5.23 1.52 2.69
CA LEU A 86 4.79 0.15 2.83
C LEU A 86 3.27 0.02 2.84
N GLY A 87 2.55 0.97 3.45
CA GLY A 87 1.09 0.96 3.45
C GLY A 87 0.46 1.35 2.11
N GLN A 88 1.06 2.29 1.39
CA GLN A 88 0.48 2.84 0.18
C GLN A 88 0.76 1.98 -1.06
N LEU A 89 1.88 1.25 -1.11
CA LEU A 89 2.25 0.39 -2.24
C LEU A 89 1.18 -0.67 -2.57
N PRO A 90 0.69 -1.50 -1.63
CA PRO A 90 -0.36 -2.47 -1.90
C PRO A 90 -1.67 -1.82 -2.37
N GLY A 91 -2.07 -0.71 -1.73
CA GLY A 91 -3.29 0.01 -2.09
C GLY A 91 -3.26 0.53 -3.53
N THR A 92 -2.16 1.17 -3.92
CA THR A 92 -1.95 1.67 -5.29
C THR A 92 -2.03 0.55 -6.33
N PHE A 93 -1.48 -0.64 -6.04
CA PHE A 93 -1.62 -1.80 -6.91
C PHE A 93 -3.07 -2.28 -7.05
N VAL A 94 -3.82 -2.36 -5.94
CA VAL A 94 -5.24 -2.73 -5.95
C VAL A 94 -6.06 -1.76 -6.80
N TYR A 95 -5.82 -0.46 -6.66
CA TYR A 95 -6.53 0.57 -7.43
C TYR A 95 -6.28 0.43 -8.93
N ALA A 96 -5.02 0.25 -9.32
CA ALA A 96 -4.64 0.04 -10.72
C ALA A 96 -5.27 -1.24 -11.30
N ARG A 97 -5.22 -2.35 -10.55
CA ARG A 97 -5.86 -3.62 -10.95
C ARG A 97 -7.35 -3.44 -11.21
N ASN A 98 -8.06 -2.77 -10.29
CA ASN A 98 -9.50 -2.61 -10.40
C ASN A 98 -9.89 -1.72 -11.59
N LEU A 99 -9.13 -0.66 -11.89
CA LEU A 99 -9.34 0.13 -13.11
C LEU A 99 -9.15 -0.70 -14.39
N ILE A 100 -8.13 -1.56 -14.43
CA ILE A 100 -7.89 -2.46 -15.58
C ILE A 100 -9.06 -3.43 -15.77
N LEU A 101 -9.60 -3.98 -14.68
CA LEU A 101 -10.75 -4.88 -14.74
C LEU A 101 -12.02 -4.19 -15.22
N ILE A 102 -12.34 -3.01 -14.69
CA ILE A 102 -13.52 -2.23 -15.11
C ILE A 102 -13.43 -1.87 -16.60
N LYS A 103 -12.24 -1.47 -17.08
CA LYS A 103 -12.02 -1.19 -18.50
C LYS A 103 -12.24 -2.43 -19.39
N ARG A 104 -11.91 -3.62 -18.90
CA ARG A 104 -12.13 -4.89 -19.63
C ARG A 104 -13.60 -5.34 -19.61
N SER A 105 -14.32 -5.10 -18.53
CA SER A 105 -15.74 -5.46 -18.42
C SER A 105 -16.66 -4.53 -19.22
N GLY A 106 -16.34 -3.22 -19.28
CA GLY A 106 -17.10 -2.25 -20.08
C GLY A 106 -16.83 -2.31 -21.59
N ASN A 107 -15.90 -3.16 -22.03
CA ASN A 107 -15.59 -3.42 -23.43
C ASN A 107 -16.26 -4.72 -23.96
N ARG A 108 -17.22 -5.25 -23.22
CA ARG A 108 -18.15 -6.32 -23.61
C ARG A 108 -19.56 -5.75 -23.65
#